data_AF-L0P6U8-F1
#
_entry.id   AF-L0P6U8-F1
#
_cell.length_a   1.000
_cell.length_b   1.000
_cell.length_c   1.000
_cell.angle_alpha   90.00
_cell.angle_beta   90.00
_cell.angle_gamma   90.00
#
_symmetry.space_group_name_H-M   'P 1'
#
loop_
_entity.id
_entity.type
_entity.pdbx_description
1 polymer ?
#
loop_
_entity_poly.entity_id
_entity_poly.type
_entity_poly.pdbx_seq_one_letter_code
_entity_poly.pdbx_strand_id
1 'polypeptide(L)'
;MLFIILKLKLLKFQKCTYHQKAKKDYECVRKHVQSILVSINQPVSKISNEKIKLFCKQFKYIKLLRYRSLELEYKYPNSELIKTSFSTPNDLIAWYIALRSYNKYRSAFGKYVGSEEATLNEDTDRYIQLTKQFLSKFDCNITDFQIIACKELIKTRGGGIAAQEIIVKQYTPINNTYIFDGISNRSQVWEF
;
A
#
# COMPACT_ATOMS: atom_id res chain seq x y z
N MET A 1 -37.47 -26.57 27.58
CA MET A 1 -38.54 -25.69 27.06
C MET A 1 -38.08 -24.23 26.85
N LEU A 2 -37.43 -23.60 27.83
CA LEU A 2 -36.96 -22.19 27.75
C LEU A 2 -36.00 -21.90 26.58
N PHE A 3 -35.06 -22.82 26.29
CA PHE A 3 -34.11 -22.69 25.17
C PHE A 3 -34.78 -22.69 23.79
N ILE A 4 -35.85 -23.48 23.61
CA ILE A 4 -36.60 -23.56 22.34
C ILE A 4 -37.36 -22.25 22.13
N ILE A 5 -37.96 -21.70 23.19
CA ILE A 5 -38.68 -20.42 23.15
C ILE A 5 -37.71 -19.26 22.86
N LEU A 6 -36.52 -19.25 23.44
CA LEU A 6 -35.50 -18.24 23.18
C LEU A 6 -35.00 -18.30 21.71
N LYS A 7 -34.76 -19.51 21.19
CA LYS A 7 -34.33 -19.75 19.80
C LYS A 7 -35.41 -19.35 18.80
N LEU A 8 -36.69 -19.64 19.10
CA LEU A 8 -37.83 -19.20 18.28
C LEU A 8 -38.02 -17.68 18.32
N LYS A 9 -37.87 -17.03 19.48
CA LYS A 9 -37.92 -15.56 19.58
C LYS A 9 -36.80 -14.89 18.79
N LEU A 10 -35.57 -15.40 18.87
CA LEU A 10 -34.43 -14.92 18.09
C LEU A 10 -34.66 -15.09 16.57
N LEU A 11 -35.14 -16.27 16.14
CA LEU A 11 -35.46 -16.53 14.74
C LEU A 11 -36.57 -15.60 14.22
N LYS A 12 -37.59 -15.32 15.03
CA LYS A 12 -38.71 -14.44 14.67
C LYS A 12 -38.24 -12.98 14.56
N PHE A 13 -37.41 -12.53 15.49
CA PHE A 13 -36.82 -11.18 15.46
C PHE A 13 -35.87 -11.00 14.26
N GLN A 14 -35.02 -11.99 13.98
CA GLN A 14 -34.11 -11.98 12.83
C GLN A 14 -34.88 -11.99 11.49
N LYS A 15 -35.90 -12.85 11.35
CA LYS A 15 -36.70 -12.98 10.13
C LYS A 15 -37.66 -11.81 9.90
N CYS A 16 -38.35 -11.31 10.93
CA CYS A 16 -39.40 -10.31 10.74
C CYS A 16 -38.86 -8.88 10.69
N THR A 17 -37.83 -8.53 11.45
CA THR A 17 -37.41 -7.13 11.53
C THR A 17 -36.26 -6.82 10.58
N TYR A 18 -35.14 -7.54 10.70
CA TYR A 18 -33.94 -7.25 9.91
C TYR A 18 -34.06 -7.69 8.45
N HIS A 19 -34.63 -8.87 8.19
CA HIS A 19 -34.75 -9.36 6.82
C HIS A 19 -35.73 -8.51 5.99
N GLN A 20 -36.84 -8.07 6.60
CA GLN A 20 -37.79 -7.18 5.94
C GLN A 20 -37.20 -5.80 5.69
N LYS A 21 -36.49 -5.23 6.68
CA LYS A 21 -35.79 -3.95 6.52
C LYS A 21 -34.73 -4.03 5.42
N ALA A 22 -33.87 -5.06 5.43
CA ALA A 22 -32.88 -5.28 4.39
C ALA A 22 -33.50 -5.43 2.99
N LYS A 23 -34.67 -6.08 2.87
CA LYS A 23 -35.41 -6.16 1.60
C LYS A 23 -35.91 -4.78 1.15
N LYS A 24 -36.48 -3.98 2.06
CA LYS A 24 -36.93 -2.61 1.76
C LYS A 24 -35.75 -1.72 1.33
N ASP A 25 -34.63 -1.81 2.01
CA ASP A 25 -33.43 -1.03 1.71
C ASP A 25 -32.82 -1.43 0.36
N TYR A 26 -32.76 -2.73 0.06
CA TYR A 26 -32.36 -3.24 -1.25
C TYR A 26 -33.24 -2.68 -2.38
N GLU A 27 -34.57 -2.68 -2.22
CA GLU A 27 -35.48 -2.16 -3.24
C GLU A 27 -35.30 -0.66 -3.46
N CYS A 28 -35.03 0.10 -2.40
CA CYS A 28 -34.70 1.53 -2.48
C CYS A 28 -33.41 1.76 -3.29
N VAL A 29 -32.33 1.06 -2.92
CA VAL A 29 -31.04 1.15 -3.63
C VAL A 29 -31.18 0.72 -5.09
N ARG A 30 -31.93 -0.36 -5.37
CA ARG A 30 -32.16 -0.83 -6.75
C ARG A 30 -32.82 0.24 -7.62
N LYS A 31 -33.89 0.87 -7.12
CA LYS A 31 -34.57 1.96 -7.85
C LYS A 31 -33.64 3.14 -8.11
N HIS A 32 -32.83 3.50 -7.13
CA HIS A 32 -31.86 4.60 -7.28
C HIS A 32 -30.77 4.28 -8.31
N VAL A 33 -30.19 3.07 -8.27
CA VAL A 33 -29.21 2.60 -9.27
C VAL A 33 -29.81 2.63 -10.68
N GLN A 34 -31.04 2.16 -10.85
CA GLN A 34 -31.74 2.19 -12.14
C GLN A 34 -31.97 3.62 -12.63
N SER A 35 -32.37 4.53 -11.74
CA SER A 35 -32.54 5.95 -12.07
C SER A 35 -31.23 6.61 -12.52
N ILE A 36 -30.10 6.29 -11.86
CA ILE A 36 -28.77 6.77 -12.27
C ILE A 36 -28.39 6.19 -13.64
N LEU A 37 -28.62 4.90 -13.89
CA LEU A 37 -28.30 4.28 -15.18
C LEU A 37 -29.05 4.96 -16.33
N VAL A 38 -30.34 5.26 -16.13
CA VAL A 38 -31.15 6.00 -17.10
C VAL A 38 -30.60 7.41 -17.32
N SER A 39 -30.20 8.13 -16.27
CA SER A 39 -29.68 9.51 -16.42
C SER A 39 -28.33 9.58 -17.16
N ILE A 40 -27.54 8.51 -17.16
CA ILE A 40 -26.28 8.40 -17.91
C ILE A 40 -26.41 7.63 -19.24
N ASN A 41 -27.64 7.44 -19.74
CA ASN A 41 -27.95 6.70 -20.98
C ASN A 41 -27.37 5.28 -21.01
N GLN A 42 -27.47 4.55 -19.89
CA GLN A 42 -27.04 3.16 -19.76
C GLN A 42 -28.24 2.24 -19.51
N PRO A 43 -28.21 0.99 -20.01
CA PRO A 43 -29.31 0.07 -19.80
C PRO A 43 -29.44 -0.29 -18.31
N VAL A 44 -30.68 -0.37 -17.81
CA VAL A 44 -30.97 -0.74 -16.42
C VAL A 44 -30.46 -2.14 -16.05
N SER A 45 -30.20 -3.00 -17.05
CA SER A 45 -29.62 -4.33 -16.89
C SER A 45 -28.10 -4.34 -16.74
N LYS A 46 -27.41 -3.20 -16.93
CA LYS A 46 -25.93 -3.09 -16.84
C LYS A 46 -25.39 -3.57 -15.49
N ILE A 47 -26.15 -3.35 -14.41
CA ILE A 47 -25.80 -3.79 -13.06
C ILE A 47 -26.85 -4.82 -12.62
N SER A 48 -26.43 -6.07 -12.42
CA SER A 48 -27.34 -7.15 -12.04
C SER A 48 -27.90 -6.95 -10.62
N ASN A 49 -29.11 -7.47 -10.39
CA ASN A 49 -29.75 -7.51 -9.07
C ASN A 49 -28.88 -8.20 -8.01
N GLU A 50 -28.10 -9.20 -8.41
CA GLU A 50 -27.16 -9.89 -7.53
C GLU A 50 -26.04 -8.97 -7.06
N LYS A 51 -25.47 -8.14 -7.95
CA LYS A 51 -24.47 -7.12 -7.59
C LYS A 51 -25.04 -6.07 -6.64
N ILE A 52 -26.27 -5.61 -6.89
CA ILE A 52 -26.95 -4.64 -6.01
C ILE A 52 -27.21 -5.25 -4.63
N LYS A 53 -27.63 -6.52 -4.58
CA LYS A 53 -27.84 -7.26 -3.33
C LYS A 53 -26.53 -7.49 -2.58
N LEU A 54 -25.44 -7.79 -3.29
CA LEU A 54 -24.10 -7.93 -2.71
C LEU A 54 -23.63 -6.60 -2.13
N PHE A 55 -23.80 -5.50 -2.86
CA PHE A 55 -23.51 -4.15 -2.39
C PHE A 55 -24.28 -3.83 -1.10
N CYS A 56 -25.59 -4.06 -1.05
CA CYS A 56 -26.39 -3.82 0.16
C CYS A 56 -25.94 -4.66 1.36
N LYS A 57 -25.36 -5.85 1.14
CA LYS A 57 -24.80 -6.69 2.21
C LYS A 57 -23.41 -6.23 2.67
N GLN A 58 -22.61 -5.71 1.74
CA GLN A 58 -21.18 -5.43 1.95
C GLN A 58 -20.86 -3.93 2.03
N PHE A 59 -21.85 -3.03 1.92
CA PHE A 59 -21.60 -1.58 1.80
C PHE A 59 -20.72 -1.02 2.92
N LYS A 60 -20.91 -1.52 4.15
CA LYS A 60 -20.12 -1.12 5.33
C LYS A 60 -18.65 -1.52 5.28
N TYR A 61 -18.27 -2.40 4.35
CA TYR A 61 -16.90 -2.87 4.13
C TYR A 61 -16.28 -2.30 2.85
N ILE A 62 -17.00 -1.47 2.09
CA ILE A 62 -16.47 -0.86 0.87
C ILE A 62 -15.36 0.11 1.28
N LYS A 63 -14.18 -0.08 0.70
CA LYS A 63 -13.03 0.82 0.84
C LYS A 63 -12.65 1.31 -0.54
N LEU A 64 -12.33 2.59 -0.63
CA LEU A 64 -11.74 3.19 -1.83
C LEU A 64 -10.26 3.43 -1.55
N LEU A 65 -9.39 2.74 -2.28
CA LEU A 65 -7.94 2.94 -2.22
C LEU A 65 -7.52 3.72 -3.46
N ARG A 66 -6.83 4.84 -3.24
CA ARG A 66 -6.29 5.69 -4.30
C ARG A 66 -4.78 5.74 -4.14
N TYR A 67 -4.12 5.03 -5.03
CA TYR A 67 -2.67 4.95 -5.06
C TYR A 67 -2.07 6.15 -5.77
N ARG A 68 -0.89 6.55 -5.32
CA ARG A 68 -0.04 7.45 -6.08
C ARG A 68 0.66 6.67 -7.19
N SER A 69 0.82 7.26 -8.38
CA SER A 69 1.61 6.61 -9.43
C SER A 69 3.10 6.67 -9.10
N LEU A 70 3.84 5.63 -9.49
CA LEU A 70 5.30 5.58 -9.32
C LEU A 70 5.98 6.77 -9.99
N GLU A 71 5.47 7.21 -11.15
CA GLU A 71 5.98 8.40 -11.84
C GLU A 71 5.85 9.66 -10.96
N LEU A 72 4.69 9.86 -10.33
CA LEU A 72 4.46 11.00 -9.45
C LEU A 72 5.32 10.92 -8.19
N GLU A 73 5.52 9.72 -7.62
CA GLU A 73 6.41 9.51 -6.48
C GLU A 73 7.87 9.84 -6.83
N TYR A 74 8.31 9.52 -8.04
CA TYR A 74 9.67 9.80 -8.50
C TYR A 74 9.88 11.29 -8.82
N LYS A 75 8.91 11.93 -9.48
CA LYS A 75 8.99 13.34 -9.89
C LYS A 75 8.73 14.31 -8.74
N TYR A 76 7.78 13.99 -7.85
CA TYR A 76 7.32 14.89 -6.80
C TYR A 76 7.26 14.20 -5.41
N PRO A 77 8.36 13.62 -4.92
CA PRO A 77 8.36 12.86 -3.67
C PRO A 77 7.76 13.68 -2.50
N ASN A 78 7.04 13.01 -1.59
CA ASN A 78 6.52 13.65 -0.39
C ASN A 78 7.67 14.02 0.56
N SER A 79 8.19 15.23 0.40
CA SER A 79 9.35 15.73 1.12
C SER A 79 9.13 15.80 2.63
N GLU A 80 7.92 16.16 3.08
CA GLU A 80 7.60 16.26 4.50
C GLU A 80 7.58 14.89 5.17
N LEU A 81 6.98 13.89 4.50
CA LEU A 81 7.00 12.50 4.97
C LEU A 81 8.43 11.97 5.06
N ILE A 82 9.25 12.17 4.01
CA ILE A 82 10.65 11.72 4.00
C ILE A 82 11.44 12.39 5.13
N LYS A 83 11.32 13.71 5.32
CA LYS A 83 11.98 14.46 6.40
C LYS A 83 11.60 13.94 7.78
N THR A 84 10.30 13.78 8.01
CA THR A 84 9.74 13.35 9.31
C THR A 84 10.14 11.92 9.64
N SER A 85 9.96 10.99 8.70
CA SER A 85 10.37 9.60 8.89
C SER A 85 11.87 9.47 9.05
N PHE A 86 12.68 10.24 8.29
CA PHE A 86 14.14 10.13 8.38
C PHE A 86 14.68 10.64 9.72
N SER A 87 13.97 11.58 10.33
CA SER A 87 14.28 12.09 11.68
C SER A 87 13.73 11.19 12.79
N THR A 88 12.82 10.28 12.47
CA THR A 88 12.21 9.36 13.44
C THR A 88 13.17 8.21 13.74
N PRO A 89 13.56 8.00 15.01
CA PRO A 89 14.42 6.88 15.37
C PRO A 89 13.77 5.54 14.99
N ASN A 90 14.57 4.59 14.51
CA ASN A 90 14.15 3.24 14.14
C ASN A 90 13.16 3.13 12.96
N ASP A 91 12.86 4.22 12.28
CA ASP A 91 12.08 4.22 11.05
C ASP A 91 12.88 3.53 9.91
N LEU A 92 12.18 2.74 9.10
CA LEU A 92 12.74 1.93 8.02
C LEU A 92 12.90 2.75 6.73
N ILE A 93 12.60 4.06 6.73
CA ILE A 93 12.75 4.93 5.56
C ILE A 93 14.19 4.99 5.04
N ALA A 94 15.19 4.72 5.90
CA ALA A 94 16.58 4.64 5.45
C ALA A 94 16.77 3.56 4.38
N TRP A 95 16.04 2.44 4.51
CA TRP A 95 16.01 1.37 3.52
C TRP A 95 15.32 1.78 2.24
N TYR A 96 14.21 2.53 2.33
CA TYR A 96 13.55 3.13 1.16
C TYR A 96 14.52 4.02 0.37
N ILE A 97 15.19 4.93 1.07
CA ILE A 97 16.13 5.89 0.48
C ILE A 97 17.33 5.18 -0.15
N ALA A 98 17.83 4.13 0.51
CA ALA A 98 18.91 3.30 0.00
C ALA A 98 18.46 2.58 -1.29
N LEU A 99 17.29 1.94 -1.31
CA LEU A 99 16.73 1.29 -2.50
C LEU A 99 16.49 2.27 -3.66
N ARG A 100 15.96 3.47 -3.38
CA ARG A 100 15.80 4.54 -4.39
C ARG A 100 17.14 4.93 -5.01
N SER A 101 18.16 5.06 -4.18
CA SER A 101 19.52 5.41 -4.62
C SER A 101 20.19 4.26 -5.38
N TYR A 102 19.92 3.00 -4.98
CA TYR A 102 20.42 1.80 -5.63
C TYR A 102 19.84 1.64 -7.04
N ASN A 103 18.54 1.85 -7.19
CA ASN A 103 17.88 1.87 -8.50
C ASN A 103 18.41 3.01 -9.38
N LYS A 104 18.61 4.21 -8.80
CA LYS A 104 19.20 5.34 -9.52
C LYS A 104 20.63 5.04 -9.99
N TYR A 105 21.44 4.38 -9.16
CA TYR A 105 22.78 3.94 -9.54
C TYR A 105 22.73 3.01 -10.75
N ARG A 106 21.86 1.99 -10.71
CA ARG A 106 21.67 1.06 -11.82
C ARG A 106 21.28 1.78 -13.11
N SER A 107 20.34 2.72 -13.04
CA SER A 107 19.94 3.51 -14.20
C SER A 107 21.06 4.41 -14.74
N ALA A 108 21.93 4.93 -13.88
CA ALA A 108 23.01 5.83 -14.28
C ALA A 108 24.24 5.10 -14.86
N PHE A 109 24.61 3.95 -14.29
CA PHE A 109 25.85 3.23 -14.62
C PHE A 109 25.63 1.94 -15.40
N GLY A 110 24.38 1.52 -15.62
CA GLY A 110 24.05 0.29 -16.35
C GLY A 110 24.38 -1.00 -15.60
N LYS A 111 24.93 -0.92 -14.38
CA LYS A 111 25.29 -2.07 -13.53
C LYS A 111 24.78 -1.91 -12.10
N TYR A 112 24.65 -3.01 -11.37
CA TYR A 112 24.33 -2.99 -9.95
C TYR A 112 25.55 -2.58 -9.12
N VAL A 113 25.33 -1.88 -8.00
CA VAL A 113 26.42 -1.53 -7.08
C VAL A 113 27.05 -2.80 -6.52
N GLY A 114 28.38 -2.91 -6.58
CA GLY A 114 29.11 -4.08 -6.07
C GLY A 114 28.93 -5.35 -6.92
N SER A 115 28.57 -5.22 -8.20
CA SER A 115 28.53 -6.36 -9.13
C SER A 115 29.92 -6.91 -9.46
N GLU A 116 30.95 -6.07 -9.35
CA GLU A 116 32.34 -6.39 -9.67
C GLU A 116 33.20 -6.14 -8.42
N GLU A 117 33.94 -7.15 -7.97
CA GLU A 117 34.79 -7.03 -6.77
C GLU A 117 35.89 -5.98 -6.95
N ALA A 118 36.45 -5.87 -8.15
CA ALA A 118 37.54 -4.93 -8.46
C ALA A 118 37.12 -3.46 -8.27
N THR A 119 35.85 -3.11 -8.50
CA THR A 119 35.34 -1.74 -8.37
C THR A 119 34.51 -1.52 -7.11
N LEU A 120 34.46 -2.49 -6.20
CA LEU A 120 33.53 -2.49 -5.06
C LEU A 120 33.65 -1.21 -4.21
N ASN A 121 34.87 -0.80 -3.87
CA ASN A 121 35.10 0.39 -3.03
C ASN A 121 34.64 1.67 -3.75
N GLU A 122 35.03 1.85 -5.02
CA GLU A 122 34.62 3.01 -5.82
C GLU A 122 33.11 3.06 -6.02
N ASP A 123 32.50 1.92 -6.35
CA ASP A 123 31.05 1.81 -6.55
C ASP A 123 30.30 2.11 -5.25
N THR A 124 30.83 1.65 -4.11
CA THR A 124 30.29 1.96 -2.77
C THR A 124 30.33 3.46 -2.49
N ASP A 125 31.47 4.11 -2.74
CA ASP A 125 31.61 5.55 -2.52
C ASP A 125 30.67 6.34 -3.43
N ARG A 126 30.61 6.00 -4.72
CA ARG A 126 29.67 6.64 -5.67
C ARG A 126 28.21 6.44 -5.24
N TYR A 127 27.84 5.27 -4.77
CA TYR A 127 26.50 4.98 -4.28
C TYR A 127 26.15 5.79 -3.02
N ILE A 128 27.07 5.88 -2.06
CA ILE A 128 26.90 6.72 -0.87
C ILE A 128 26.78 8.19 -1.26
N GLN A 129 27.57 8.68 -2.22
CA GLN A 129 27.46 10.05 -2.73
C GLN A 129 26.10 10.31 -3.41
N LEU A 130 25.60 9.39 -4.23
CA LEU A 130 24.25 9.51 -4.81
C LEU A 130 23.16 9.56 -3.73
N THR A 131 23.31 8.76 -2.68
CA THR A 131 22.38 8.75 -1.54
C THR A 131 22.42 10.08 -0.79
N LYS A 132 23.61 10.63 -0.56
CA LYS A 132 23.80 11.96 0.03
C LYS A 132 23.15 13.07 -0.81
N GLN A 133 23.32 13.03 -2.13
CA GLN A 133 22.67 13.97 -3.07
C GLN A 133 21.14 13.81 -3.10
N PHE A 134 20.61 12.61 -2.83
CA PHE A 134 19.17 12.40 -2.73
C PHE A 134 18.64 13.01 -1.43
N LEU A 135 19.28 12.73 -0.30
CA LEU A 135 18.92 13.28 1.02
C LEU A 135 19.00 14.81 1.08
N SER A 136 19.98 15.41 0.41
CA SER A 136 20.14 16.87 0.40
C SER A 136 18.97 17.60 -0.26
N LYS A 137 18.18 16.94 -1.12
CA LYS A 137 16.94 17.50 -1.69
C LYS A 137 15.84 17.68 -0.65
N PHE A 138 15.97 16.98 0.48
CA PHE A 138 15.05 16.97 1.59
C PHE A 138 15.68 17.59 2.83
N ASP A 139 16.75 18.39 2.69
CA ASP A 139 17.46 19.01 3.83
C ASP A 139 17.91 17.99 4.90
N CYS A 140 18.08 16.72 4.52
CA CYS A 140 18.54 15.66 5.40
C CYS A 140 20.03 15.41 5.19
N ASN A 141 20.77 15.25 6.29
CA ASN A 141 22.16 14.82 6.25
C ASN A 141 22.24 13.29 6.31
N ILE A 142 23.22 12.72 5.63
CA ILE A 142 23.46 11.28 5.73
C ILE A 142 23.84 10.90 7.16
N THR A 143 23.29 9.78 7.64
CA THR A 143 23.56 9.22 8.97
C THR A 143 24.39 7.95 8.87
N ASP A 144 25.02 7.54 9.96
CA ASP A 144 25.75 6.26 10.01
C ASP A 144 24.83 5.08 9.69
N PHE A 145 23.59 5.13 10.18
CA PHE A 145 22.57 4.12 9.87
C PHE A 145 22.26 4.06 8.37
N GLN A 146 22.17 5.20 7.69
CA GLN A 146 21.98 5.23 6.23
C GLN A 146 23.17 4.61 5.49
N ILE A 147 24.41 4.85 5.95
CA ILE A 147 25.62 4.25 5.37
C ILE A 147 25.61 2.73 5.56
N ILE A 148 25.22 2.26 6.75
CA ILE A 148 25.05 0.82 7.04
C ILE A 148 24.00 0.23 6.09
N ALA A 149 22.83 0.85 5.97
CA ALA A 149 21.76 0.40 5.08
C ALA A 149 22.24 0.30 3.61
N CYS A 150 23.04 1.27 3.15
CA CYS A 150 23.65 1.21 1.83
C CYS A 150 24.58 -0.01 1.69
N LYS A 151 25.50 -0.22 2.63
CA LYS A 151 26.44 -1.33 2.60
C LYS A 151 25.74 -2.70 2.68
N GLU A 152 24.70 -2.82 3.50
CA GLU A 152 23.91 -4.06 3.60
C GLU A 152 23.14 -4.38 2.31
N LEU A 153 22.64 -3.37 1.61
CA LEU A 153 22.03 -3.57 0.29
C LEU A 153 23.04 -4.07 -0.75
N ILE A 154 24.28 -3.60 -0.72
CA ILE A 154 25.35 -4.11 -1.59
C ILE A 154 25.62 -5.59 -1.30
N LYS A 155 25.84 -5.92 -0.01
CA LYS A 155 26.13 -7.30 0.43
C LYS A 155 25.03 -8.28 0.03
N THR A 156 23.78 -7.88 0.20
CA THR A 156 22.63 -8.72 -0.12
C THR A 156 22.19 -8.63 -1.58
N ARG A 157 22.84 -7.79 -2.40
CA ARG A 157 22.45 -7.45 -3.79
C ARG A 157 20.98 -7.02 -3.90
N GLY A 158 20.45 -6.41 -2.84
CA GLY A 158 19.03 -6.04 -2.72
C GLY A 158 18.08 -7.17 -2.28
N GLY A 159 18.57 -8.40 -2.10
CA GLY A 159 17.75 -9.57 -1.75
C GLY A 159 17.33 -9.66 -0.28
N GLY A 160 17.98 -8.92 0.63
CA GLY A 160 17.64 -8.91 2.06
C GLY A 160 16.44 -8.03 2.41
N ILE A 161 15.96 -7.23 1.45
CA ILE A 161 14.82 -6.33 1.61
C ILE A 161 13.79 -6.68 0.54
N ALA A 162 12.68 -7.28 0.96
CA ALA A 162 11.57 -7.53 0.07
C ALA A 162 10.64 -6.30 0.09
N ALA A 163 10.72 -5.46 -0.95
CA ALA A 163 9.65 -4.51 -1.27
C ALA A 163 8.61 -5.26 -2.10
N GLN A 164 7.63 -5.88 -1.42
CA GLN A 164 6.61 -6.69 -2.07
C GLN A 164 5.25 -5.96 -2.04
N GLU A 165 4.82 -5.48 -3.21
CA GLU A 165 3.42 -5.13 -3.46
C GLU A 165 2.60 -6.43 -3.58
N ILE A 166 2.22 -7.05 -2.45
CA ILE A 166 1.37 -8.26 -2.49
C ILE A 166 -0.06 -7.84 -2.87
N ILE A 167 -0.40 -7.96 -4.15
CA ILE A 167 -1.77 -7.84 -4.65
C ILE A 167 -2.49 -9.18 -4.41
N VAL A 168 -3.11 -9.36 -3.24
CA VAL A 168 -4.15 -10.40 -3.06
C VAL A 168 -5.52 -9.74 -3.15
N LYS A 169 -6.30 -10.09 -4.18
CA LYS A 169 -7.68 -9.59 -4.41
C LYS A 169 -8.72 -10.07 -3.37
N GLN A 170 -8.27 -10.56 -2.22
CA GLN A 170 -9.13 -11.07 -1.15
C GLN A 170 -8.92 -10.34 0.19
N TYR A 171 -7.94 -9.44 0.28
CA TYR A 171 -7.68 -8.59 1.46
C TYR A 171 -7.69 -7.11 1.06
N THR A 172 -7.84 -6.19 2.03
CA THR A 172 -7.60 -4.75 1.76
C THR A 172 -6.12 -4.61 1.41
N PRO A 173 -5.74 -4.27 0.16
CA PRO A 173 -4.34 -4.12 -0.18
C PRO A 173 -3.74 -2.96 0.62
N ILE A 174 -2.43 -3.06 0.89
CA ILE A 174 -1.66 -1.99 1.53
C ILE A 174 -1.69 -0.76 0.61
N ASN A 175 -1.67 0.44 1.19
CA ASN A 175 -1.66 1.68 0.43
C ASN A 175 -0.21 2.14 0.20
N ASN A 176 0.19 2.26 -1.07
CA ASN A 176 1.54 2.58 -1.53
C ASN A 176 2.62 1.62 -0.97
N THR A 177 3.69 2.13 -0.36
CA THR A 177 4.95 1.40 -0.25
C THR A 177 5.07 0.63 1.05
N TYR A 178 5.32 -0.68 0.94
CA TYR A 178 5.68 -1.56 2.04
C TYR A 178 7.17 -1.94 1.99
N ILE A 179 7.88 -1.78 3.11
CA ILE A 179 9.24 -2.27 3.27
C ILE A 179 9.29 -3.29 4.40
N PHE A 180 9.89 -4.43 4.09
CA PHE A 180 10.26 -5.44 5.07
C PHE A 180 11.79 -5.48 5.25
N ASP A 181 12.23 -5.22 6.46
CA ASP A 181 13.61 -5.41 6.91
C ASP A 181 13.77 -6.82 7.47
N GLY A 182 14.39 -7.70 6.69
CA GLY A 182 14.66 -9.08 7.08
C GLY A 182 15.74 -9.25 8.15
N ILE A 183 16.55 -8.20 8.41
CA ILE A 183 17.61 -8.24 9.43
C ILE A 183 16.98 -8.05 10.81
N SER A 184 16.13 -7.04 10.95
CA SER A 184 15.45 -6.72 12.22
C SER A 184 14.10 -7.43 12.37
N ASN A 185 13.63 -8.13 11.33
CA ASN A 185 12.28 -8.71 11.22
C ASN A 185 11.17 -7.68 11.49
N ARG A 186 11.26 -6.52 10.85
CA ARG A 186 10.29 -5.41 10.98
C ARG A 186 9.74 -5.02 9.63
N SER A 187 8.56 -4.42 9.64
CA SER A 187 8.00 -3.82 8.42
C SER A 187 7.29 -2.51 8.69
N GLN A 188 7.26 -1.66 7.67
CA GLN A 188 6.60 -0.37 7.70
C GLN A 188 5.95 -0.06 6.37
N VAL A 189 4.93 0.81 6.42
CA VAL A 189 4.15 1.26 5.28
C VAL A 189 4.17 2.78 5.25
N TRP A 190 4.39 3.37 4.08
CA TRP A 190 4.25 4.81 3.87
C TRP A 190 3.35 5.12 2.69
N GLU A 191 2.63 6.23 2.81
CA GLU A 191 1.83 6.83 1.76
C GLU A 191 2.60 8.02 1.17
N PHE A 192 3.53 7.73 0.25
CA PHE A 192 4.26 8.76 -0.50
C PHE A 192 3.35 9.57 -1.42
#